data_AF-A0A2D7IUE5-F1
#
_entry.id   AF-A0A2D7IUE5-F1
#
_cell.length_a   1.000
_cell.length_b   1.000
_cell.length_c   1.000
_cell.angle_alpha   90.00
_cell.angle_beta   90.00
_cell.angle_gamma   90.00
#
_symmetry.space_group_name_H-M   'P 1'
#
loop_
_entity.id
_entity.type
_entity.pdbx_description
1 polymer ?
#
loop_
_entity_poly.entity_id
_entity_poly.type
_entity_poly.pdbx_seq_one_letter_code
_entity_poly.pdbx_strand_id
1 'polypeptide(L)'
;MGIESTLKRIEFMSSNELAKLKNNAERLLANGSEQQRQDAQIILDAMTASQEAKVQQVYDRYSDMTINQRVISSFSEKPASETEALVIKTLMKNPGSTSQELSKACGWKAQTWHLWFGTMCAERQAELWPAPPSESRPDKKFMTGILADLSADNRFTMKPDVASAFEALGLAS
;
A
#
# COMPACT_ATOMS: atom_id res chain seq x y z
N MET A 1 2.73 -4.87 34.31
CA MET A 1 3.11 -3.91 33.26
C MET A 1 2.12 -2.77 33.33
N GLY A 2 2.58 -1.54 33.59
CA GLY A 2 1.71 -0.37 33.66
C GLY A 2 1.34 0.12 32.27
N ILE A 3 0.17 0.76 32.15
CA ILE A 3 -0.32 1.33 30.91
C ILE A 3 0.71 2.26 30.24
N GLU A 4 1.41 3.09 31.04
CA GLU A 4 2.45 4.00 30.54
C GLU A 4 3.59 3.30 29.80
N SER A 5 4.03 2.13 30.30
CA SER A 5 5.09 1.36 29.64
C SER A 5 4.66 0.78 28.30
N THR A 6 3.36 0.48 28.17
CA THR A 6 2.77 -0.02 26.92
C THR A 6 2.67 1.12 25.92
N LEU A 7 2.18 2.29 26.34
CA LEU A 7 2.02 3.48 25.50
C LEU A 7 3.34 3.91 24.84
N LYS A 8 4.44 3.95 25.60
CA LYS A 8 5.78 4.30 25.08
C LYS A 8 6.34 3.32 24.04
N ARG A 9 5.80 2.10 23.96
CA ARG A 9 6.30 1.05 23.07
C ARG A 9 5.47 0.91 21.80
N ILE A 10 4.24 1.41 21.75
CA ILE A 10 3.30 1.22 20.63
C ILE A 10 3.94 1.60 19.30
N GLU A 11 4.69 2.69 19.24
CA GLU A 11 5.30 3.17 17.99
C GLU A 11 6.37 2.21 17.42
N PHE A 12 7.03 1.42 18.30
CA PHE A 12 8.12 0.51 17.97
C PHE A 12 7.68 -0.97 17.87
N MET A 13 6.42 -1.28 18.16
CA MET A 13 5.91 -2.66 18.09
C MET A 13 5.77 -3.13 16.64
N SER A 14 6.09 -4.39 16.40
CA SER A 14 5.81 -5.07 15.13
C SER A 14 4.30 -5.26 14.90
N SER A 15 3.89 -5.53 13.66
CA SER A 15 2.49 -5.79 13.32
C SER A 15 1.88 -6.94 14.13
N ASN A 16 2.66 -7.98 14.42
CA ASN A 16 2.23 -9.10 15.25
C ASN A 16 2.07 -8.71 16.74
N GLU A 17 2.93 -7.84 17.26
CA GLU A 17 2.80 -7.33 18.63
C GLU A 17 1.60 -6.39 18.76
N LEU A 18 1.38 -5.51 17.77
CA LEU A 18 0.21 -4.63 17.71
C LEU A 18 -1.09 -5.42 17.61
N ALA A 19 -1.15 -6.47 16.78
CA ALA A 19 -2.33 -7.33 16.68
C ALA A 19 -2.66 -8.03 18.01
N LYS A 20 -1.64 -8.54 18.70
CA LYS A 20 -1.81 -9.15 20.04
C LYS A 20 -2.26 -8.11 21.08
N LEU A 21 -1.69 -6.91 21.04
CA LEU A 21 -2.04 -5.82 21.95
C LEU A 21 -3.50 -5.39 21.74
N LYS A 22 -3.92 -5.21 20.47
CA LYS A 22 -5.30 -4.89 20.10
C LYS A 22 -6.28 -5.94 20.61
N ASN A 23 -6.04 -7.22 20.30
CA ASN A 23 -6.92 -8.31 20.74
C ASN A 23 -7.04 -8.36 22.27
N ASN A 24 -5.94 -8.10 22.99
CA ASN A 24 -5.97 -8.07 24.44
C ASN A 24 -6.74 -6.86 24.98
N ALA A 25 -6.55 -5.67 24.39
CA ALA A 25 -7.29 -4.47 24.75
C ALA A 25 -8.79 -4.64 24.49
N GLU A 26 -9.20 -5.16 23.32
CA GLU A 26 -10.61 -5.44 23.00
C GLU A 26 -11.23 -6.43 24.00
N ARG A 27 -10.49 -7.47 24.38
CA ARG A 27 -10.94 -8.44 25.40
C ARG A 27 -11.12 -7.78 26.77
N LEU A 28 -10.21 -6.90 27.18
CA LEU A 28 -10.29 -6.15 28.44
C LEU A 28 -11.40 -5.10 28.42
N LEU A 29 -11.68 -4.49 27.26
CA LEU A 29 -12.79 -3.58 27.08
C LEU A 29 -14.14 -4.29 27.27
N ALA A 30 -14.29 -5.50 26.73
CA ALA A 30 -15.51 -6.30 26.90
C ALA A 30 -15.67 -6.83 28.33
N ASN A 31 -14.62 -7.47 28.87
CA ASN A 31 -14.73 -8.36 30.04
C ASN A 31 -13.94 -7.90 31.27
N GLY A 32 -13.21 -6.79 31.19
CA GLY A 32 -12.38 -6.28 32.28
C GLY A 32 -13.17 -5.52 33.35
N SER A 33 -12.49 -5.22 34.46
CA SER A 33 -12.96 -4.26 35.46
C SER A 33 -13.02 -2.84 34.90
N GLU A 34 -13.70 -1.93 35.60
CA GLU A 34 -13.79 -0.50 35.24
C GLU A 34 -12.43 0.10 34.83
N GLN A 35 -11.40 -0.11 35.66
CA GLN A 35 -10.05 0.37 35.40
C GLN A 35 -9.42 -0.31 34.17
N GLN A 36 -9.63 -1.62 34.01
CA GLN A 36 -9.10 -2.34 32.85
C GLN A 36 -9.75 -1.92 31.54
N ARG A 37 -11.04 -1.53 31.58
CA ARG A 37 -11.75 -0.99 30.41
C ARG A 37 -11.23 0.39 30.04
N GLN A 38 -11.02 1.26 31.03
CA GLN A 38 -10.41 2.58 30.81
C GLN A 38 -8.99 2.44 30.24
N ASP A 39 -8.18 1.57 30.83
CA ASP A 39 -6.82 1.31 30.34
C ASP A 39 -6.82 0.74 28.91
N ALA A 40 -7.74 -0.17 28.61
CA ALA A 40 -7.90 -0.73 27.27
C ALA A 40 -8.30 0.33 26.24
N GLN A 41 -9.21 1.24 26.59
CA GLN A 41 -9.61 2.33 25.72
C GLN A 41 -8.42 3.25 25.41
N ILE A 42 -7.66 3.66 26.42
CA ILE A 42 -6.46 4.50 26.26
C ILE A 42 -5.43 3.83 25.33
N ILE A 43 -5.25 2.50 25.44
CA ILE A 43 -4.36 1.75 24.55
C ILE A 43 -4.87 1.77 23.10
N LEU A 44 -6.16 1.54 22.87
CA LEU A 44 -6.75 1.56 21.52
C LEU A 44 -6.67 2.95 20.88
N ASP A 45 -6.91 4.00 21.65
CA ASP A 45 -6.80 5.39 21.20
C ASP A 45 -5.34 5.72 20.84
N ALA A 46 -4.37 5.33 21.67
CA ALA A 46 -2.96 5.54 21.39
C ALA A 46 -2.46 4.76 20.17
N MET A 47 -2.98 3.54 19.94
CA MET A 47 -2.70 2.78 18.72
C MET A 47 -3.24 3.49 17.48
N THR A 48 -4.45 4.04 17.57
CA THR A 48 -5.07 4.81 16.49
C THR A 48 -4.27 6.08 16.19
N ALA A 49 -3.94 6.85 17.23
CA ALA A 49 -3.13 8.06 17.09
C ALA A 49 -1.72 7.77 16.53
N SER A 50 -1.08 6.67 16.94
CA SER A 50 0.22 6.27 16.39
C SER A 50 0.13 5.90 14.90
N GLN A 51 -0.94 5.21 14.51
CA GLN A 51 -1.19 4.88 13.11
C GLN A 51 -1.47 6.14 12.28
N GLU A 52 -2.30 7.05 12.79
CA GLU A 52 -2.59 8.34 12.15
C GLU A 52 -1.33 9.20 12.04
N ALA A 53 -0.49 9.26 13.07
CA ALA A 53 0.78 10.00 13.03
C ALA A 53 1.77 9.41 12.01
N LYS A 54 1.83 8.08 11.85
CA LYS A 54 2.63 7.44 10.80
C LYS A 54 2.11 7.77 9.42
N VAL A 55 0.78 7.72 9.24
CA VAL A 55 0.12 8.12 7.98
C VAL A 55 0.37 9.60 7.69
N GLN A 56 0.28 10.47 8.71
CA GLN A 56 0.53 11.91 8.57
C GLN A 56 1.99 12.21 8.26
N GLN A 57 2.96 11.56 8.93
CA GLN A 57 4.39 11.69 8.60
C GLN A 57 4.68 11.30 7.15
N VAL A 58 4.04 10.23 6.69
CA VAL A 58 4.09 9.81 5.29
C VAL A 58 3.49 10.90 4.39
N TYR A 59 2.29 11.41 4.71
CA TYR A 59 1.69 12.52 3.96
C TYR A 59 2.58 13.76 3.92
N ASP A 60 3.14 14.20 5.05
CA ASP A 60 4.01 15.37 5.19
C ASP A 60 5.33 15.17 4.44
N ARG A 61 5.92 13.97 4.52
CA ARG A 61 7.15 13.63 3.79
C ARG A 61 6.97 13.78 2.28
N TYR A 62 5.77 13.48 1.80
CA TYR A 62 5.51 13.43 0.37
C TYR A 62 4.64 14.58 -0.15
N SER A 63 4.08 15.45 0.71
CA SER A 63 3.11 16.50 0.34
C SER A 63 3.65 17.46 -0.71
N ASP A 64 4.95 17.73 -0.66
CA ASP A 64 5.64 18.65 -1.56
C ASP A 64 6.25 17.93 -2.78
N MET A 65 6.16 16.59 -2.83
CA MET A 65 6.69 15.79 -3.93
C MET A 65 5.64 15.60 -5.03
N THR A 66 6.09 15.79 -6.27
CA THR A 66 5.30 15.38 -7.44
C THR A 66 5.11 13.86 -7.47
N ILE A 67 4.10 13.38 -8.20
CA ILE A 67 3.86 11.94 -8.43
C ILE A 67 5.13 11.24 -8.88
N ASN A 68 5.86 11.86 -9.82
CA ASN A 68 7.11 11.35 -10.35
C ASN A 68 8.18 11.17 -9.26
N GLN A 69 8.41 12.21 -8.43
CA GLN A 69 9.38 12.18 -7.34
C GLN A 69 9.04 11.10 -6.30
N ARG A 70 7.76 10.93 -5.95
CA ARG A 70 7.32 9.89 -5.03
C ARG A 70 7.62 8.49 -5.56
N VAL A 71 7.32 8.24 -6.84
CA VAL A 71 7.63 6.95 -7.48
C VAL A 71 9.13 6.71 -7.50
N ILE A 72 9.94 7.70 -7.90
CA ILE A 72 11.41 7.58 -7.87
C ILE A 72 11.91 7.26 -6.46
N SER A 73 11.45 7.99 -5.44
CA SER A 73 11.85 7.78 -4.05
C SER A 73 11.47 6.38 -3.56
N SER A 74 10.22 5.96 -3.78
CA SER A 74 9.71 4.65 -3.36
C SER A 74 10.51 3.50 -3.98
N PHE A 75 10.79 3.57 -5.29
CA PHE A 75 11.54 2.53 -6.00
C PHE A 75 13.06 2.64 -5.84
N SER A 76 13.58 3.75 -5.31
CA SER A 76 14.99 3.87 -4.91
C SER A 76 15.24 3.29 -3.52
N GLU A 77 14.30 3.49 -2.58
CA GLU A 77 14.38 2.93 -1.22
C GLU A 77 14.14 1.42 -1.20
N LYS A 78 13.15 0.96 -1.98
CA LYS A 78 12.84 -0.47 -2.16
C LYS A 78 12.84 -0.79 -3.66
N PRO A 79 14.00 -1.12 -4.25
CA PRO A 79 14.12 -1.51 -5.65
C PRO A 79 13.13 -2.59 -6.04
N ALA A 80 12.64 -2.52 -7.29
CA ALA A 80 11.75 -3.53 -7.83
C ALA A 80 12.44 -4.89 -7.84
N SER A 81 11.75 -5.92 -7.36
CA SER A 81 12.14 -7.31 -7.61
C SER A 81 12.08 -7.63 -9.11
N GLU A 82 12.68 -8.74 -9.55
CA GLU A 82 12.65 -9.16 -10.95
C GLU A 82 11.22 -9.29 -11.50
N THR A 83 10.30 -9.83 -10.70
CA THR A 83 8.89 -9.96 -11.06
C THR A 83 8.22 -8.59 -11.18
N GLU A 84 8.49 -7.67 -10.25
CA GLU A 84 7.97 -6.30 -10.28
C GLU A 84 8.46 -5.53 -11.51
N ALA A 85 9.77 -5.61 -11.78
CA ALA A 85 10.37 -5.02 -12.97
C ALA A 85 9.77 -5.60 -14.25
N LEU A 86 9.52 -6.92 -14.31
CA LEU A 86 8.87 -7.57 -15.45
C LEU A 86 7.45 -7.03 -15.68
N VAL A 87 6.61 -6.94 -14.63
CA VAL A 87 5.23 -6.45 -14.81
C VAL A 87 5.17 -4.97 -15.20
N ILE A 88 6.09 -4.15 -14.70
CA ILE A 88 6.24 -2.73 -15.08
C ILE A 88 6.64 -2.65 -16.56
N LYS A 89 7.73 -3.32 -16.96
CA LYS A 89 8.22 -3.33 -18.35
C LYS A 89 7.17 -3.82 -19.33
N THR A 90 6.44 -4.87 -18.97
CA THR A 90 5.40 -5.44 -19.84
C THR A 90 4.27 -4.44 -20.09
N LEU A 91 3.79 -3.73 -19.07
CA LEU A 91 2.77 -2.70 -19.28
C LEU A 91 3.30 -1.50 -20.08
N MET A 92 4.53 -1.05 -19.79
CA MET A 92 5.18 0.04 -20.53
C MET A 92 5.34 -0.29 -22.02
N LYS A 93 5.66 -1.54 -22.37
CA LYS A 93 5.82 -1.99 -23.77
C LYS A 93 4.50 -2.30 -24.47
N ASN A 94 3.43 -2.54 -23.73
CA ASN A 94 2.13 -2.94 -24.26
C ASN A 94 0.99 -2.09 -23.64
N PRO A 95 1.02 -0.75 -23.78
CA PRO A 95 -0.05 0.11 -23.26
C PRO A 95 -1.38 -0.22 -23.94
N GLY A 96 -2.49 -0.07 -23.23
CA GLY A 96 -3.80 -0.44 -23.74
C GLY A 96 -4.04 -1.95 -23.82
N SER A 97 -3.30 -2.76 -23.07
CA SER A 97 -3.51 -4.21 -23.03
C SER A 97 -4.40 -4.64 -21.88
N THR A 98 -5.14 -5.72 -22.08
CA THR A 98 -5.90 -6.40 -21.03
C THR A 98 -4.97 -7.16 -20.07
N SER A 99 -5.45 -7.49 -18.87
CA SER A 99 -4.68 -8.33 -17.95
C SER A 99 -4.29 -9.69 -18.55
N GLN A 100 -5.07 -10.23 -19.49
CA GLN A 100 -4.76 -11.48 -20.16
C GLN A 100 -3.59 -11.33 -21.13
N GLU A 101 -3.62 -10.29 -21.97
CA GLU A 101 -2.55 -9.97 -22.92
C GLU A 101 -1.24 -9.69 -22.17
N LEU A 102 -1.29 -8.92 -21.08
CA LEU A 102 -0.13 -8.62 -20.24
C LEU A 102 0.43 -9.88 -19.57
N SER A 103 -0.44 -10.77 -19.06
CA SER A 103 0.02 -12.04 -18.47
C SER A 103 0.72 -12.92 -19.51
N LYS A 104 0.18 -12.99 -20.72
CA LYS A 104 0.78 -13.71 -21.85
C LYS A 104 2.13 -13.11 -22.24
N ALA A 105 2.26 -11.79 -22.26
CA ALA A 105 3.52 -11.09 -22.55
C ALA A 105 4.58 -11.35 -21.47
N CYS A 106 4.19 -11.57 -20.20
CA CYS A 106 5.07 -12.05 -19.14
C CYS A 106 5.41 -13.55 -19.22
N GLY A 107 4.86 -14.30 -20.17
CA GLY A 107 5.00 -15.76 -20.26
C GLY A 107 4.18 -16.54 -19.23
N TRP A 108 3.21 -15.90 -18.57
CA TRP A 108 2.38 -16.52 -17.55
C TRP A 108 1.10 -17.12 -18.11
N LYS A 109 0.64 -18.18 -17.45
CA LYS A 109 -0.68 -18.77 -17.68
C LYS A 109 -1.71 -18.04 -16.82
N ALA A 110 -2.95 -17.96 -17.32
CA ALA A 110 -4.07 -17.24 -16.69
C ALA A 110 -3.85 -15.71 -16.56
N GLN A 111 -4.89 -15.01 -16.08
CA GLN A 111 -4.87 -13.55 -15.89
C GLN A 111 -4.20 -13.22 -14.55
N THR A 112 -2.88 -13.37 -14.45
CA THR A 112 -2.13 -13.19 -13.18
C THR A 112 -1.35 -11.88 -13.11
N TRP A 113 -1.24 -11.14 -14.21
CA TRP A 113 -0.55 -9.85 -14.23
C TRP A 113 -1.10 -8.85 -13.22
N HIS A 114 -2.42 -8.69 -13.14
CA HIS A 114 -3.05 -7.76 -12.21
C HIS A 114 -2.83 -8.12 -10.74
N LEU A 115 -2.62 -9.42 -10.43
CA LEU A 115 -2.28 -9.86 -9.09
C LEU A 115 -0.89 -9.37 -8.71
N TRP A 116 0.12 -9.67 -9.53
CA TRP A 116 1.50 -9.24 -9.26
C TRP A 116 1.64 -7.71 -9.23
N PHE A 117 1.03 -7.03 -10.20
CA PHE A 117 1.05 -5.57 -10.25
C PHE A 117 0.29 -4.95 -9.08
N GLY A 118 -0.88 -5.49 -8.73
CA GLY A 118 -1.68 -5.03 -7.60
C GLY A 118 -1.00 -5.25 -6.26
N THR A 119 -0.34 -6.39 -6.05
CA THR A 119 0.46 -6.68 -4.84
C THR A 119 1.61 -5.69 -4.69
N MET A 120 2.36 -5.45 -5.77
CA MET A 120 3.44 -4.43 -5.78
C MET A 120 2.92 -3.05 -5.37
N CYS A 121 1.77 -2.65 -5.92
CA CYS A 121 1.13 -1.36 -5.57
C CYS A 121 0.69 -1.32 -4.11
N ALA A 122 0.10 -2.41 -3.60
CA ALA A 122 -0.36 -2.49 -2.21
C ALA A 122 0.81 -2.41 -1.22
N GLU A 123 1.92 -3.09 -1.50
CA GLU A 123 3.12 -3.06 -0.66
C GLU A 123 3.80 -1.68 -0.59
N ARG A 124 3.57 -0.82 -1.59
CA ARG A 124 4.15 0.53 -1.69
C ARG A 124 3.12 1.64 -1.46
N GLN A 125 1.91 1.30 -1.04
CA GLN A 125 0.82 2.26 -0.89
C GLN A 125 1.15 3.35 0.13
N ALA A 126 1.92 3.02 1.17
CA ALA A 126 2.36 3.99 2.17
C ALA A 126 3.26 5.04 1.52
N GLU A 127 4.28 4.63 0.77
CA GLU A 127 5.27 5.54 0.17
C GLU A 127 4.75 6.28 -1.06
N LEU A 128 3.74 5.73 -1.72
CA LEU A 128 3.07 6.34 -2.87
C LEU A 128 1.90 7.20 -2.38
N TRP A 129 0.69 6.65 -2.46
CA TRP A 129 -0.56 7.25 -2.03
C TRP A 129 -1.66 6.19 -1.99
N PRO A 130 -2.80 6.46 -1.33
CA PRO A 130 -3.88 5.51 -1.24
C PRO A 130 -4.44 5.09 -2.61
N ALA A 131 -4.75 3.81 -2.77
CA ALA A 131 -5.44 3.33 -3.95
C ALA A 131 -6.82 4.01 -4.13
N PRO A 132 -7.22 4.30 -5.37
CA PRO A 132 -8.56 4.78 -5.67
C PRO A 132 -9.62 3.71 -5.33
N PRO A 133 -10.89 4.12 -5.13
CA PRO A 133 -11.99 3.17 -5.03
C PRO A 133 -12.17 2.39 -6.34
N SER A 134 -12.64 1.15 -6.26
CA SER A 134 -12.99 0.36 -7.44
C SER A 134 -14.35 0.77 -7.98
N GLU A 135 -14.44 1.03 -9.29
CA GLU A 135 -15.69 1.40 -9.95
C GLU A 135 -16.74 0.28 -9.93
N SER A 136 -16.31 -0.99 -10.01
CA SER A 136 -17.20 -2.14 -10.02
C SER A 136 -17.50 -2.70 -8.63
N ARG A 137 -16.73 -2.31 -7.62
CA ARG A 137 -16.86 -2.78 -6.23
C ARG A 137 -16.62 -1.60 -5.28
N PRO A 138 -17.66 -0.80 -4.96
CA PRO A 138 -17.50 0.45 -4.20
C PRO A 138 -16.89 0.26 -2.80
N ASP A 139 -16.99 -0.94 -2.23
CA ASP A 139 -16.42 -1.34 -0.95
C ASP A 139 -14.92 -1.72 -1.03
N LYS A 140 -14.35 -1.81 -2.24
CA LYS A 140 -12.97 -2.28 -2.46
C LYS A 140 -12.10 -1.22 -3.11
N LYS A 141 -10.80 -1.34 -2.84
CA LYS A 141 -9.76 -0.50 -3.45
C LYS A 141 -9.27 -1.13 -4.75
N PHE A 142 -9.03 -0.29 -5.77
CA PHE A 142 -8.40 -0.70 -7.01
C PHE A 142 -6.89 -0.47 -6.91
N MET A 143 -6.16 -1.48 -6.40
CA MET A 143 -4.73 -1.36 -6.09
C MET A 143 -3.87 -0.99 -7.31
N THR A 144 -4.12 -1.60 -8.46
CA THR A 144 -3.45 -1.26 -9.72
C THR A 144 -3.66 0.21 -10.12
N GLY A 145 -4.77 0.82 -9.67
CA GLY A 145 -5.12 2.22 -9.87
C GLY A 145 -4.17 3.22 -9.24
N ILE A 146 -3.26 2.78 -8.37
CA ILE A 146 -2.19 3.63 -7.83
C ILE A 146 -1.28 4.08 -8.98
N LEU A 147 -0.84 3.15 -9.83
CA LEU A 147 0.21 3.40 -10.84
C LEU A 147 -0.30 3.36 -12.29
N ALA A 148 -1.42 2.71 -12.55
CA ALA A 148 -1.99 2.53 -13.88
C ALA A 148 -3.44 3.01 -13.94
N ASP A 149 -3.87 3.42 -15.13
CA ASP A 149 -5.27 3.68 -15.46
C ASP A 149 -5.91 2.45 -16.09
N LEU A 150 -7.21 2.28 -15.87
CA LEU A 150 -8.04 1.24 -16.47
C LEU A 150 -9.11 1.91 -17.31
N SER A 151 -9.15 1.61 -18.61
CA SER A 151 -10.23 2.06 -19.48
C SER A 151 -11.50 1.25 -19.26
N ALA A 152 -12.63 1.76 -19.77
CA ALA A 152 -13.94 1.10 -19.69
C ALA A 152 -13.97 -0.30 -20.36
N ASP A 153 -13.08 -0.56 -21.32
CA ASP A 153 -12.94 -1.86 -21.99
C ASP A 153 -11.88 -2.78 -21.34
N ASN A 154 -11.54 -2.52 -20.08
CA ASN A 154 -10.59 -3.28 -19.26
C ASN A 154 -9.15 -3.31 -19.81
N ARG A 155 -8.69 -2.19 -20.37
CA ARG A 155 -7.31 -2.02 -20.84
C ARG A 155 -6.51 -1.16 -19.89
N PHE A 156 -5.30 -1.60 -19.59
CA PHE A 156 -4.40 -0.92 -18.67
C PHE A 156 -3.41 -0.04 -19.44
N THR A 157 -3.14 1.14 -18.89
CA THR A 157 -2.08 2.04 -19.35
C THR A 157 -1.36 2.62 -18.13
N MET A 158 -0.04 2.78 -18.19
CA MET A 158 0.70 3.43 -17.12
C MET A 158 0.31 4.92 -17.03
N LYS A 159 0.14 5.46 -15.83
CA LYS A 159 -0.08 6.92 -15.66
C LYS A 159 1.13 7.70 -16.21
N PRO A 160 0.97 8.84 -16.90
CA PRO A 160 2.09 9.53 -17.56
C PRO A 160 3.26 9.90 -16.63
N ASP A 161 2.97 10.42 -15.44
CA ASP A 161 4.01 10.80 -14.47
C ASP A 161 4.75 9.58 -13.91
N VAL A 162 4.04 8.45 -13.77
CA VAL A 162 4.58 7.16 -13.33
C VAL A 162 5.44 6.54 -14.42
N ALA A 163 4.99 6.57 -15.66
CA ALA A 163 5.74 6.12 -16.83
C ALA A 163 7.09 6.86 -16.92
N SER A 164 7.05 8.19 -16.81
CA SER A 164 8.25 9.04 -16.81
C SER A 164 9.20 8.71 -15.65
N ALA A 165 8.66 8.36 -14.47
CA ALA A 165 9.47 7.95 -13.31
C ALA A 165 10.15 6.60 -13.55
N PHE A 166 9.42 5.62 -14.11
CA PHE A 166 9.99 4.32 -14.43
C PHE A 166 11.03 4.37 -15.56
N GLU A 167 10.88 5.28 -16.52
CA GLU A 167 11.93 5.57 -17.50
C GLU A 167 13.20 6.09 -16.82
N ALA A 168 13.07 7.08 -15.92
CA ALA A 168 14.21 7.61 -15.16
C ALA A 168 14.92 6.55 -14.29
N LEU A 169 14.17 5.55 -13.81
CA LEU A 169 14.70 4.42 -13.02
C LEU A 169 15.28 3.28 -13.88
N GLY A 170 15.22 3.37 -15.22
CA GLY A 170 15.65 2.27 -16.10
C GLY A 170 14.71 1.05 -16.09
N LEU A 171 13.49 1.21 -15.60
CA LEU A 171 12.46 0.18 -15.53
C LEU A 171 11.56 0.15 -16.78
N ALA A 172 11.82 0.99 -17.78
CA ALA A 172 11.07 1.03 -19.04
C ALA A 172 11.85 0.54 -20.28
N SER A 173 13.16 0.28 -20.16
CA SER A 173 14.03 -0.22 -21.25
C SER A 173 13.95 -1.75 -21.43
#